data_AF-A7SZA3-F1
#
_entry.id   AF-A7SZA3-F1
#
_cell.length_a   1.000
_cell.length_b   1.000
_cell.length_c   1.000
_cell.angle_alpha   90.00
_cell.angle_beta   90.00
_cell.angle_gamma   90.00
#
_symmetry.space_group_name_H-M   'P 1'
#
loop_
_entity.id
_entity.type
_entity.pdbx_description
1 polymer ?
#
loop_
_entity_poly.entity_id
_entity_poly.type
_entity_poly.pdbx_seq_one_letter_code
_entity_poly.pdbx_strand_id
1 'polypeptide(L)'
;LALFNSLTLLPTMFLNALILITLWRTPVLHTPQMALLANIALSDLIVSIVAQPITITLLVLDLNPSARPKAYCAISMAQLIATTLFGGVSHLGITALTVDRFLALNYHLRYPSIVSMRRVVSVAVIFWGAAVLTSILWIIF
;
A
#
# COMPACT_ATOMS: atom_id res chain seq x y z
N LEU A 1 -17.27 9.71 -6.88
CA LEU A 1 -15.87 9.34 -6.53
C LEU A 1 -15.43 9.93 -5.19
N ALA A 2 -15.60 11.23 -4.93
CA ALA A 2 -15.23 11.86 -3.65
C ALA A 2 -15.94 11.21 -2.45
N LEU A 3 -17.27 11.05 -2.52
CA LEU A 3 -18.07 10.38 -1.49
C LEU A 3 -17.58 8.96 -1.17
N PHE A 4 -17.22 8.20 -2.20
CA PHE A 4 -16.72 6.83 -2.02
C PHE A 4 -15.37 6.84 -1.27
N ASN A 5 -14.43 7.70 -1.65
CA ASN A 5 -13.15 7.83 -0.94
C ASN A 5 -13.34 8.30 0.50
N SER A 6 -14.24 9.26 0.75
CA SER A 6 -14.55 9.71 2.11
C SER A 6 -15.14 8.59 2.97
N LEU A 7 -16.00 7.74 2.38
CA LEU A 7 -16.62 6.62 3.09
C LEU A 7 -15.61 5.51 3.40
N THR A 8 -14.70 5.21 2.47
CA THR A 8 -13.71 4.13 2.63
C THR A 8 -12.50 4.54 3.47
N LEU A 9 -12.24 5.83 3.66
CA LEU A 9 -11.09 6.33 4.42
C LEU A 9 -11.05 5.83 5.86
N LEU A 10 -12.12 6.04 6.63
CA LEU A 10 -12.11 5.68 8.05
C LEU A 10 -11.98 4.17 8.26
N PRO A 11 -12.74 3.30 7.55
CA PRO A 11 -12.58 1.85 7.68
C PRO A 11 -11.19 1.37 7.25
N THR A 12 -10.65 1.85 6.13
CA THR A 12 -9.34 1.41 5.64
C THR A 12 -8.22 1.81 6.60
N MET A 13 -8.25 3.04 7.12
CA MET A 13 -7.30 3.49 8.12
C MET A 13 -7.38 2.65 9.40
N PHE A 14 -8.58 2.46 9.94
CA PHE A 14 -8.78 1.73 11.19
C PHE A 14 -8.37 0.25 11.07
N LEU A 15 -8.83 -0.44 10.04
CA LEU A 15 -8.58 -1.88 9.87
C LEU A 15 -7.09 -2.17 9.61
N ASN A 16 -6.41 -1.36 8.79
CA ASN A 16 -4.99 -1.57 8.53
C ASN A 16 -4.14 -1.24 9.77
N ALA A 17 -4.48 -0.20 10.53
CA ALA A 17 -3.83 0.08 11.81
C ALA A 17 -4.04 -1.09 12.80
N LEU A 18 -5.26 -1.64 12.87
CA LEU A 18 -5.57 -2.77 13.73
C LEU A 18 -4.76 -4.02 13.36
N ILE A 19 -4.60 -4.31 12.06
CA ILE A 19 -3.74 -5.41 11.59
C ILE A 19 -2.30 -5.21 12.09
N LEU A 20 -1.72 -4.02 11.88
CA LEU A 20 -0.35 -3.72 12.31
C LEU A 20 -0.18 -3.82 13.83
N ILE A 21 -1.12 -3.27 14.59
CA ILE A 21 -1.11 -3.35 16.06
C ILE A 21 -1.18 -4.81 16.52
N THR A 22 -2.07 -5.61 15.92
CA THR A 22 -2.24 -7.03 16.27
C THR A 22 -0.97 -7.83 16.02
N LEU A 23 -0.33 -7.63 14.86
CA LEU A 23 0.93 -8.28 14.50
C LEU A 23 2.08 -7.85 15.40
N TRP A 24 2.14 -6.57 15.78
CA TRP A 24 3.16 -6.07 16.69
C TRP A 24 3.00 -6.64 18.11
N ARG A 25 1.77 -6.76 18.59
CA ARG A 25 1.46 -7.23 19.95
C ARG A 25 1.49 -8.76 20.11
N THR A 26 1.46 -9.52 19.02
CA THR A 26 1.32 -10.99 19.07
C THR A 26 2.55 -11.68 18.46
N PRO A 27 3.59 -12.00 19.24
CA PRO A 27 4.83 -12.60 18.73
C PRO A 27 4.64 -13.92 18.00
N VAL A 28 3.62 -14.71 18.38
CA VAL A 28 3.27 -15.97 17.72
C VAL A 28 2.90 -15.76 16.23
N LEU A 29 2.47 -14.55 15.86
CA LEU A 29 2.16 -14.19 14.47
C LEU A 29 3.39 -13.75 13.67
N HIS A 30 4.62 -13.80 14.22
CA HIS A 30 5.83 -13.37 13.50
C HIS A 30 6.31 -14.42 12.49
N THR A 31 5.45 -14.72 11.51
CA THR A 31 5.71 -15.65 10.41
C THR A 31 5.96 -14.88 9.10
N PRO A 32 6.60 -15.50 8.08
CA PRO A 32 6.87 -14.85 6.80
C PRO A 32 5.60 -14.34 6.11
N GLN A 33 4.51 -15.11 6.17
CA GLN A 33 3.23 -14.70 5.60
C GLN A 33 2.67 -13.45 6.28
N MET A 34 2.76 -13.38 7.60
CA MET A 34 2.28 -12.21 8.35
C MET A 34 3.16 -10.98 8.13
N ALA A 35 4.45 -11.16 7.82
CA ALA A 35 5.31 -10.07 7.40
C ALA A 35 4.88 -9.47 6.04
N LEU A 36 4.44 -10.29 5.09
CA LEU A 36 3.82 -9.79 3.84
C LEU A 36 2.52 -9.04 4.14
N LEU A 37 1.68 -9.57 5.02
CA LEU A 37 0.44 -8.92 5.43
C LEU A 37 0.70 -7.57 6.11
N ALA A 38 1.73 -7.49 6.97
CA ALA A 38 2.16 -6.24 7.59
C ALA A 38 2.61 -5.21 6.54
N ASN A 39 3.35 -5.65 5.51
CA ASN A 39 3.77 -4.76 4.43
C ASN A 39 2.59 -4.18 3.66
N ILE A 40 1.58 -5.02 3.32
CA ILE A 40 0.34 -4.58 2.65
C ILE A 40 -0.42 -3.58 3.55
N ALA A 41 -0.63 -3.95 4.82
CA ALA A 41 -1.37 -3.11 5.76
C ALA A 41 -0.67 -1.77 6.00
N LEU A 42 0.66 -1.75 6.05
CA LEU A 42 1.44 -0.51 6.15
C LEU A 42 1.22 0.37 4.92
N SER A 43 1.34 -0.18 3.71
CA SER A 43 1.10 0.60 2.50
C SER A 43 -0.33 1.13 2.42
N ASP A 44 -1.35 0.32 2.74
CA ASP A 44 -2.75 0.72 2.67
C ASP A 44 -3.10 1.77 3.74
N LEU A 45 -2.52 1.66 4.94
CA LEU A 45 -2.64 2.69 5.98
C LEU A 45 -2.11 4.04 5.48
N ILE A 46 -0.92 4.05 4.86
CA ILE A 46 -0.34 5.29 4.35
C ILE A 46 -1.18 5.86 3.19
N VAL A 47 -1.72 5.01 2.30
CA VAL A 47 -2.68 5.45 1.26
C VAL A 47 -3.88 6.14 1.89
N SER A 48 -4.46 5.58 2.95
CA SER A 48 -5.63 6.15 3.62
C SER A 48 -5.35 7.48 4.34
N ILE A 49 -4.14 7.66 4.88
CA ILE A 49 -3.75 8.88 5.61
C ILE A 49 -3.27 10.00 4.67
N VAL A 50 -2.64 9.65 3.55
CA VAL A 50 -1.99 10.61 2.65
C VAL A 50 -2.74 10.73 1.34
N ALA A 51 -2.82 9.66 0.57
CA ALA A 51 -3.31 9.71 -0.80
C ALA A 51 -4.82 9.98 -0.90
N GLN A 52 -5.62 9.37 -0.02
CA GLN A 52 -7.08 9.54 -0.05
C GLN A 52 -7.53 10.97 0.31
N PRO A 53 -7.06 11.62 1.40
CA PRO A 53 -7.38 13.02 1.66
C PRO A 53 -7.03 13.94 0.50
N ILE A 54 -5.83 13.79 -0.08
CA ILE A 54 -5.40 14.60 -1.22
C ILE A 54 -6.33 14.37 -2.41
N THR A 55 -6.70 13.11 -2.68
CA THR A 55 -7.64 12.76 -3.74
C THR A 55 -9.02 13.40 -3.51
N ILE A 56 -9.54 13.36 -2.29
CA ILE A 56 -10.80 14.02 -1.93
C ILE A 56 -10.71 15.53 -2.16
N THR A 57 -9.62 16.17 -1.71
CA THR A 57 -9.39 17.61 -1.91
C THR A 57 -9.36 17.97 -3.40
N LEU A 58 -8.62 17.22 -4.22
CA LEU A 58 -8.55 17.46 -5.67
C LEU A 58 -9.91 17.30 -6.33
N LEU A 59 -10.66 16.24 -5.99
CA LEU A 59 -12.00 16.01 -6.53
C LEU A 59 -12.98 17.14 -6.16
N VAL A 60 -12.85 17.73 -4.98
CA VAL A 60 -13.67 18.89 -4.57
C VAL A 60 -13.25 20.15 -5.33
N LEU A 61 -11.94 20.40 -5.49
CA LEU A 61 -11.42 21.53 -6.26
C LEU A 61 -11.78 21.44 -7.75
N ASP A 62 -11.95 20.24 -8.28
CA ASP A 62 -12.41 20.00 -9.65
C ASP A 62 -13.88 20.38 -9.89
N LEU A 63 -14.70 20.44 -8.83
CA LEU A 63 -16.09 20.91 -8.93
C LEU A 63 -16.18 22.43 -9.14
N ASN A 64 -15.16 23.19 -8.74
CA ASN A 64 -15.10 24.64 -8.95
C ASN A 64 -13.71 25.06 -9.44
N PRO A 65 -13.43 24.93 -10.75
CA PRO A 65 -12.12 25.24 -11.33
C PRO A 65 -11.62 26.66 -11.03
N SER A 66 -12.53 27.62 -10.88
CA SER A 66 -12.23 29.02 -10.56
C SER A 66 -11.63 29.20 -9.15
N ALA A 67 -11.83 28.24 -8.25
CA ALA A 67 -11.33 28.25 -6.88
C ALA A 67 -10.01 27.46 -6.71
N ARG A 68 -9.39 26.97 -7.79
CA ARG A 68 -8.15 26.19 -7.71
C ARG A 68 -7.00 27.06 -7.18
N PRO A 69 -6.29 26.63 -6.12
CA PRO A 69 -5.13 27.36 -5.61
C PRO A 69 -3.95 27.24 -6.59
N LYS A 70 -2.99 28.16 -6.50
CA LYS A 70 -1.72 28.07 -7.27
C LYS A 70 -0.98 26.75 -7.03
N ALA A 71 -1.16 26.16 -5.84
CA ALA A 71 -0.58 24.87 -5.46
C ALA A 71 -1.29 23.64 -6.08
N TYR A 72 -2.37 23.81 -6.85
CA TYR A 72 -3.15 22.69 -7.40
C TYR A 72 -2.30 21.65 -8.13
N CYS A 73 -1.36 22.10 -8.97
CA CYS A 73 -0.45 21.20 -9.69
C CYS A 73 0.46 20.40 -8.73
N ALA A 74 1.03 21.05 -7.72
CA ALA A 74 1.86 20.38 -6.71
C ALA A 74 1.05 19.36 -5.89
N ILE A 75 -0.20 19.69 -5.54
CA ILE A 75 -1.12 18.79 -4.82
C ILE A 75 -1.44 17.57 -5.70
N SER A 76 -1.70 17.78 -7.00
CA SER A 76 -1.94 16.70 -7.96
C SER A 76 -0.73 15.80 -8.15
N MET A 77 0.48 16.36 -8.21
CA MET A 77 1.71 15.56 -8.26
C MET A 77 1.92 14.76 -6.98
N ALA A 78 1.68 15.35 -5.81
CA ALA A 78 1.77 14.64 -4.54
C ALA A 78 0.75 13.48 -4.47
N GLN A 79 -0.46 13.67 -4.99
CA GLN A 79 -1.47 12.61 -5.09
C GLN A 79 -1.01 11.47 -5.98
N LEU A 80 -0.47 11.79 -7.15
CA LEU A 80 0.03 10.79 -8.10
C LEU A 80 1.19 9.99 -7.50
N ILE A 81 2.16 10.67 -6.88
CA ILE A 81 3.31 10.01 -6.23
C ILE A 81 2.83 9.11 -5.09
N ALA A 82 1.94 9.59 -4.22
CA ALA A 82 1.46 8.79 -3.09
C ALA A 82 0.65 7.58 -3.56
N THR A 83 -0.23 7.74 -4.55
CA THR A 83 -1.04 6.63 -5.08
C THR A 83 -0.21 5.60 -5.82
N THR A 84 0.75 6.03 -6.65
CA THR A 84 1.63 5.11 -7.40
C THR A 84 2.58 4.36 -6.46
N LEU A 85 3.20 5.05 -5.51
CA LEU A 85 4.18 4.44 -4.62
C LEU A 85 3.51 3.46 -3.66
N PHE A 86 2.58 3.93 -2.83
CA PHE A 86 1.99 3.08 -1.80
C PHE A 86 0.98 2.09 -2.38
N GLY A 87 0.19 2.49 -3.39
CA GLY A 87 -0.69 1.59 -4.10
C GLY A 87 0.06 0.50 -4.86
N GLY A 88 1.20 0.84 -5.47
CA GLY A 88 2.09 -0.12 -6.12
C GLY A 88 2.63 -1.18 -5.16
N VAL A 89 3.10 -0.76 -3.98
CA VAL A 89 3.56 -1.69 -2.92
C VAL A 89 2.42 -2.61 -2.46
N SER A 90 1.21 -2.08 -2.27
CA SER A 90 0.04 -2.87 -1.89
C SER A 90 -0.32 -3.93 -2.94
N HIS A 91 -0.40 -3.55 -4.21
CA HIS A 91 -0.69 -4.48 -5.31
C HIS A 91 0.35 -5.60 -5.46
N LEU A 92 1.64 -5.24 -5.39
CA LEU A 92 2.73 -6.21 -5.41
C LEU A 92 2.68 -7.12 -4.18
N GLY A 93 2.37 -6.56 -3.01
CA GLY A 93 2.17 -7.29 -1.77
C GLY A 93 1.05 -8.32 -1.85
N ILE A 94 -0.13 -7.94 -2.36
CA ILE A 94 -1.27 -8.86 -2.55
C ILE A 94 -0.89 -9.99 -3.52
N THR A 95 -0.16 -9.66 -4.59
CA THR A 95 0.33 -10.66 -5.54
C THR A 95 1.29 -11.64 -4.85
N ALA A 96 2.24 -11.14 -4.06
CA ALA A 96 3.15 -11.98 -3.29
C ALA A 96 2.43 -12.85 -2.26
N LEU A 97 1.44 -12.31 -1.54
CA LEU A 97 0.62 -13.06 -0.59
C LEU A 97 -0.15 -14.19 -1.29
N THR A 98 -0.64 -13.93 -2.51
CA THR A 98 -1.33 -14.94 -3.32
C THR A 98 -0.38 -16.05 -3.77
N VAL A 99 0.83 -15.68 -4.21
CA VAL A 99 1.89 -16.65 -4.57
C VAL A 99 2.33 -17.46 -3.35
N ASP A 100 2.49 -16.83 -2.18
CA ASP A 100 2.81 -17.50 -0.92
C ASP A 100 1.77 -18.58 -0.57
N ARG A 101 0.48 -18.23 -0.62
CA ARG A 101 -0.62 -19.18 -0.40
C ARG A 101 -0.61 -20.32 -1.42
N PHE A 102 -0.35 -20.02 -2.69
CA PHE A 102 -0.23 -21.03 -3.73
C PHE A 102 0.92 -22.01 -3.44
N LEU A 103 2.08 -21.52 -3.00
CA LEU A 103 3.23 -22.35 -2.63
C LEU A 103 2.94 -23.22 -1.40
N ALA A 104 2.27 -22.67 -0.39
CA ALA A 104 1.90 -23.41 0.82
C ALA A 104 0.97 -24.59 0.53
N LEU A 105 0.03 -24.41 -0.41
CA LEU A 105 -0.93 -25.45 -0.81
C LEU A 105 -0.32 -26.52 -1.73
N ASN A 106 0.44 -26.11 -2.76
CA ASN A 106 0.94 -27.04 -3.77
C ASN A 106 2.27 -27.70 -3.37
N TYR A 107 3.06 -27.06 -2.51
CA TYR A 107 4.40 -27.52 -2.12
C TYR A 107 4.54 -27.67 -0.61
N HIS A 108 3.51 -28.15 0.08
CA HIS A 108 3.43 -28.22 1.54
C HIS A 108 4.73 -28.71 2.23
N LEU A 109 5.31 -29.83 1.77
CA LEU A 109 6.54 -30.41 2.35
C LEU A 109 7.80 -29.58 2.09
N ARG A 110 7.82 -28.77 1.03
CA ARG A 110 8.96 -27.91 0.64
C ARG A 110 8.76 -26.45 1.03
N TYR A 111 7.55 -26.06 1.45
CA TYR A 111 7.23 -24.67 1.79
C TYR A 111 8.21 -24.07 2.83
N PRO A 112 8.58 -24.77 3.93
CA PRO A 112 9.53 -24.23 4.91
C PRO A 112 10.94 -23.98 4.37
N SER A 113 11.36 -24.66 3.29
CA SER A 113 12.66 -24.43 2.65
C SER A 113 12.61 -23.37 1.55
N ILE A 114 11.42 -23.12 0.99
CA ILE A 114 11.18 -22.12 -0.05
C ILE A 114 10.95 -20.74 0.56
N VAL A 115 10.10 -20.62 1.58
CA VAL A 115 9.71 -19.34 2.18
C VAL A 115 10.42 -19.16 3.52
N SER A 116 11.17 -18.07 3.63
CA SER A 116 11.83 -17.67 4.88
C SER A 116 11.65 -16.18 5.13
N MET A 117 11.75 -15.78 6.41
CA MET A 117 11.57 -14.38 6.81
C MET A 117 12.54 -13.44 6.07
N ARG A 118 13.80 -13.86 5.90
CA ARG A 118 14.82 -13.07 5.18
C ARG A 118 14.39 -12.81 3.72
N ARG A 119 13.91 -13.84 3.02
CA ARG A 119 13.45 -13.71 1.64
C ARG A 119 12.23 -12.79 1.53
N VAL A 120 11.27 -12.92 2.45
CA VAL A 120 10.08 -12.05 2.47
C VAL A 120 10.45 -10.58 2.68
N VAL A 121 11.34 -10.29 3.63
CA VAL A 121 11.81 -8.92 3.87
C VAL A 121 12.54 -8.38 2.64
N SER A 122 13.40 -9.18 2.00
CA SER A 122 14.04 -8.78 0.74
C SER A 122 13.04 -8.48 -0.37
N VAL A 123 12.00 -9.30 -0.53
CA VAL A 123 10.92 -9.07 -1.51
C VAL A 123 10.17 -7.76 -1.20
N ALA A 124 9.85 -7.50 0.07
CA ALA A 124 9.21 -6.24 0.46
C ALA A 124 10.07 -5.04 0.09
N VAL A 125 11.38 -5.06 0.40
CA VAL A 125 12.33 -4.00 0.03
C VAL A 125 12.36 -3.78 -1.49
N ILE A 126 12.36 -4.86 -2.27
CA ILE A 126 12.29 -4.78 -3.74
C ILE A 126 10.98 -4.11 -4.19
N PHE A 127 9.85 -4.39 -3.55
CA PHE A 127 8.58 -3.74 -3.89
C PHE A 127 8.61 -2.24 -3.65
N TRP A 128 9.16 -1.79 -2.51
CA TRP A 128 9.35 -0.37 -2.24
C TRP A 128 10.27 0.28 -3.28
N GLY A 129 11.38 -0.37 -3.62
CA GLY A 129 12.30 0.13 -4.66
C GLY A 129 11.66 0.21 -6.05
N ALA A 130 10.92 -0.82 -6.46
CA ALA A 130 10.19 -0.84 -7.71
C ALA A 130 9.11 0.24 -7.76
N ALA A 131 8.36 0.42 -6.67
CA ALA A 131 7.34 1.45 -6.57
C ALA A 131 7.95 2.87 -6.67
N VAL A 132 9.06 3.14 -5.97
CA VAL A 132 9.80 4.40 -6.08
C VAL A 132 10.27 4.64 -7.51
N LEU A 133 10.85 3.62 -8.16
CA LEU A 133 11.28 3.71 -9.55
C LEU A 133 10.10 4.06 -10.47
N THR A 134 8.96 3.38 -10.31
CA THR A 134 7.77 3.67 -11.12
C THR A 134 7.22 5.08 -10.89
N SER A 135 7.24 5.58 -9.65
CA SER A 135 6.84 6.95 -9.34
C SER A 135 7.79 7.98 -9.95
N ILE A 136 9.11 7.71 -9.97
CA ILE A 136 10.09 8.59 -10.61
C ILE A 136 9.90 8.62 -12.12
N LEU A 137 9.71 7.45 -12.75
CA LEU A 137 9.48 7.35 -14.19
C LEU A 137 8.25 8.16 -14.60
N TRP A 138 7.17 8.11 -13.82
CA TRP A 138 5.95 8.91 -14.02
C TRP A 138 6.17 10.43 -13.92
N ILE A 139 7.19 10.89 -13.20
CA ILE A 139 7.50 12.32 -13.10
C ILE A 139 8.31 12.79 -14.32
N ILE A 140 9.12 11.89 -14.88
CA ILE A 140 10.08 12.22 -15.96
C ILE A 140 9.42 12.16 -17.34
N PHE A 141 8.50 11.22 -17.56
CA PHE A 141 7.81 10.98 -18.83
C PHE A 141 6.37 11.49 -18.81
#